data_AF-A0A453SQX8-F1
#
_entry.id   AF-A0A453SQX8-F1
#
_cell.length_a   1.000
_cell.length_b   1.000
_cell.length_c   1.000
_cell.angle_alpha   90.00
_cell.angle_beta   90.00
_cell.angle_gamma   90.00
#
_symmetry.space_group_name_H-M   'P 1'
#
loop_
_entity.id
_entity.type
_entity.pdbx_description
1 polymer ?
#
loop_
_entity_poly.entity_id
_entity_poly.type
_entity_poly.pdbx_seq_one_letter_code
_entity_poly.pdbx_strand_id
1 'polypeptide(L)'
;MPVALRTERARRHHVTFLDEVRTMADGGDLHGAQGKLVEARNDLAHEQSNPMIDFLRATLDKLLGLITSPGQHAGFRAYLRSLRTSHDRERVAATGDVKGVRLFETRHTSAFRGQAKRFEKQATMGHRPPAHHDSNFNEDDDDTHRLRDREEGRTRTRMERPVAVEARNNRPWKTWWGDDDKHRWSSARSTSACAWVLCILCVLLVIGAIVLGILLFAVYNHKMPYLAVADAQLGALQYAGQDGTVQNLQLSIAFLAINKDSRADASFSRVNLALKLQGVDMLLFRAPPFVVPPDSSMPLQYNDVVSTGRRLDKAGMRSMDKSLNAGVVPFDLHGKVRTRGNTGIFQNTQFWTRFSCRLRFFFPGNGTVIPADRRSCRSRWP
;
A
#
# COMPACT_ATOMS: atom_id res chain seq x y z
N MET A 1 19.23 -21.95 20.68
CA MET A 1 19.01 -21.09 19.49
C MET A 1 18.22 -19.86 19.94
N PRO A 2 18.63 -18.62 19.60
CA PRO A 2 17.87 -17.40 19.93
C PRO A 2 16.40 -17.50 19.53
N VAL A 3 15.49 -16.94 20.33
CA VAL A 3 14.03 -16.99 20.09
C VAL A 3 13.69 -16.50 18.69
N ALA A 4 14.25 -15.36 18.27
CA ALA A 4 14.04 -14.79 16.95
C ALA A 4 14.45 -15.73 15.80
N LEU A 5 15.53 -16.50 15.98
CA LEU A 5 15.97 -17.46 14.97
C LEU A 5 15.04 -18.68 14.90
N ARG A 6 14.55 -19.17 16.04
CA ARG A 6 13.56 -20.26 16.07
C ARG A 6 12.26 -19.84 15.38
N THR A 7 11.79 -18.63 15.69
CA THR A 7 10.60 -18.04 15.06
C THR A 7 10.77 -17.89 13.55
N GLU A 8 11.92 -17.41 13.07
CA GLU A 8 12.17 -17.30 11.63
C GLU A 8 12.25 -18.66 10.93
N ARG A 9 12.89 -19.66 11.56
CA ARG A 9 12.92 -21.02 11.02
C ARG A 9 11.51 -21.59 10.91
N ALA A 10 10.68 -21.44 11.95
CA ALA A 10 9.29 -21.88 11.95
C ALA A 10 8.47 -21.17 10.85
N ARG A 11 8.65 -19.86 10.67
CA ARG A 11 8.00 -19.09 9.59
C ARG A 11 8.39 -19.60 8.20
N ARG A 12 9.69 -19.79 7.93
CA ARG A 12 10.17 -20.30 6.63
C ARG A 12 9.62 -21.69 6.33
N HIS A 13 9.65 -22.57 7.32
CA HIS A 13 9.10 -23.91 7.21
C HIS A 13 7.60 -23.88 6.93
N HIS A 14 6.87 -22.99 7.60
CA HIS A 14 5.45 -22.76 7.35
C HIS A 14 5.16 -22.29 5.91
N VAL A 15 5.96 -21.37 5.35
CA VAL A 15 5.82 -20.96 3.95
C VAL A 15 6.01 -22.13 2.98
N THR A 16 7.00 -22.99 3.23
CA THR A 16 7.23 -24.20 2.43
C THR A 16 6.01 -25.14 2.47
N PHE A 17 5.42 -25.35 3.66
CA PHE A 17 4.19 -26.13 3.78
C PHE A 17 3.01 -25.53 3.00
N LEU A 18 2.84 -24.19 3.03
CA LEU A 18 1.78 -23.54 2.27
C LEU A 18 1.95 -23.71 0.76
N ASP A 19 3.19 -23.74 0.27
CA ASP A 19 3.48 -24.01 -1.14
C ASP A 19 3.17 -25.48 -1.51
N GLU A 20 3.52 -26.45 -0.67
CA GLU A 20 3.14 -27.86 -0.87
C GLU A 20 1.62 -28.03 -0.91
N VAL A 21 0.92 -27.48 0.09
CA VAL A 21 -0.55 -27.49 0.19
C VAL A 21 -1.18 -26.86 -1.05
N ARG A 22 -0.60 -25.77 -1.56
CA ARG A 22 -1.06 -25.13 -2.79
C ARG A 22 -0.91 -26.06 -3.99
N THR A 23 0.26 -26.68 -4.17
CA THR A 23 0.50 -27.58 -5.30
C THR A 23 -0.44 -28.77 -5.30
N MET A 24 -0.74 -29.33 -4.13
CA MET A 24 -1.72 -30.41 -3.96
C MET A 24 -3.14 -29.92 -4.27
N ALA A 25 -3.53 -28.77 -3.74
CA ALA A 25 -4.86 -28.19 -3.95
C ALA A 25 -5.12 -27.78 -5.41
N ASP A 26 -4.14 -27.16 -6.06
CA ASP A 26 -4.19 -26.81 -7.49
C ASP A 26 -4.21 -28.10 -8.35
N GLY A 27 -3.53 -29.17 -7.91
CA GLY A 27 -3.58 -30.51 -8.51
C GLY A 27 -4.88 -31.30 -8.27
N GLY A 28 -5.81 -30.76 -7.45
CA GLY A 28 -7.09 -31.40 -7.11
C GLY A 28 -7.03 -32.37 -5.92
N ASP A 29 -5.87 -32.58 -5.31
CA ASP A 29 -5.67 -33.42 -4.13
C ASP A 29 -5.96 -32.64 -2.84
N LEU A 30 -7.24 -32.46 -2.53
CA LEU A 30 -7.66 -31.77 -1.31
C LEU A 30 -7.43 -32.63 -0.06
N HIS A 31 -7.45 -33.95 -0.18
CA HIS A 31 -7.21 -34.86 0.93
C HIS A 31 -5.74 -34.84 1.36
N GLY A 32 -4.81 -34.89 0.40
CA GLY A 32 -3.37 -34.73 0.64
C GLY A 32 -3.05 -33.33 1.20
N ALA A 33 -3.67 -32.29 0.64
CA ALA A 33 -3.54 -30.93 1.16
C ALA A 33 -4.01 -30.81 2.62
N GLN A 34 -5.13 -31.46 2.98
CA GLN A 34 -5.61 -31.51 4.36
C GLN A 34 -4.63 -32.26 5.27
N GLY A 35 -4.11 -33.41 4.82
CA GLY A 35 -3.09 -34.17 5.56
C GLY A 35 -1.85 -33.32 5.86
N LYS A 36 -1.35 -32.58 4.86
CA LYS A 36 -0.22 -31.66 5.02
C LYS A 36 -0.48 -30.50 5.98
N LEU A 37 -1.70 -29.96 6.01
CA LEU A 37 -2.07 -28.93 6.98
C LEU A 37 -2.10 -29.47 8.41
N VAL A 38 -2.53 -30.72 8.60
CA VAL A 38 -2.51 -31.38 9.92
C VAL A 38 -1.07 -31.65 10.37
N GLU A 39 -0.20 -32.11 9.45
CA GLU A 39 1.24 -32.28 9.70
C GLU A 39 1.88 -30.97 10.16
N ALA A 40 1.71 -29.90 9.39
CA ALA A 40 2.23 -28.57 9.74
C ALA A 40 1.70 -28.06 11.08
N ARG A 41 0.44 -28.36 11.42
CA ARG A 41 -0.16 -27.99 12.71
C ARG A 41 0.50 -28.74 13.87
N ASN A 42 0.77 -30.03 13.70
CA ASN A 42 1.41 -30.87 14.71
C ASN A 42 2.87 -30.45 14.95
N ASP A 43 3.58 -30.07 13.88
CA ASP A 43 4.95 -29.55 13.98
C ASP A 43 5.01 -28.25 14.79
N LEU A 44 4.00 -27.38 14.64
CA LEU A 44 3.85 -26.13 15.39
C LEU A 44 3.26 -26.31 16.80
N ALA A 45 2.78 -27.50 17.18
CA ALA A 45 2.12 -27.74 18.46
C ALA A 45 3.09 -27.63 19.65
N HIS A 46 4.34 -28.06 19.47
CA HIS A 46 5.36 -28.12 20.52
C HIS A 46 6.20 -26.84 20.62
N GLU A 47 6.01 -25.89 19.70
CA GLU A 47 6.73 -24.61 19.70
C GLU A 47 6.24 -23.67 20.82
N GLN A 48 7.16 -22.92 21.42
CA GLN A 48 6.81 -21.99 22.49
C GLN A 48 5.94 -20.84 21.95
N SER A 49 4.79 -20.60 22.61
CA SER A 49 3.85 -19.54 22.22
C SER A 49 4.55 -18.17 22.21
N ASN A 50 4.34 -17.46 21.12
CA ASN A 50 4.70 -16.07 20.91
C ASN A 50 3.74 -15.51 19.84
N PRO A 51 3.61 -14.19 19.70
CA PRO A 51 2.61 -13.59 18.81
C PRO A 51 2.67 -14.08 17.35
N MET A 52 3.86 -14.43 16.85
CA MET A 52 4.02 -14.98 15.50
C MET A 52 3.58 -16.43 15.44
N ILE A 53 4.01 -17.29 16.36
CA ILE A 53 3.60 -18.70 16.40
C ILE A 53 2.09 -18.83 16.59
N ASP A 54 1.48 -17.97 17.41
CA ASP A 54 0.02 -17.95 17.61
C ASP A 54 -0.71 -17.52 16.32
N PHE A 55 -0.16 -16.57 15.57
CA PHE A 55 -0.67 -16.19 14.25
C PHE A 55 -0.58 -17.35 13.23
N LEU A 56 0.54 -18.07 13.20
CA LEU A 56 0.72 -19.23 12.31
C LEU A 56 -0.27 -20.35 12.64
N ARG A 57 -0.50 -20.64 13.93
CA ARG A 57 -1.51 -21.61 14.38
C ARG A 57 -2.91 -21.22 13.95
N ALA A 58 -3.31 -19.97 14.19
CA ALA A 58 -4.61 -19.45 13.79
C ALA A 58 -4.81 -19.53 12.26
N THR A 59 -3.74 -19.31 11.50
CA THR A 59 -3.75 -19.43 10.03
C THR A 59 -4.00 -20.86 9.58
N LEU A 60 -3.32 -21.85 10.19
CA LEU A 60 -3.53 -23.27 9.92
C LEU A 60 -4.93 -23.74 10.31
N ASP A 61 -5.41 -23.34 11.48
CA ASP A 61 -6.76 -23.67 11.96
C ASP A 61 -7.84 -23.13 11.00
N LYS A 62 -7.64 -21.91 10.48
CA LYS A 62 -8.55 -21.33 9.48
C LYS A 62 -8.52 -22.11 8.17
N LEU A 63 -7.34 -22.49 7.68
CA LEU A 63 -7.20 -23.29 6.45
C LEU A 63 -7.84 -24.67 6.60
N LEU A 64 -7.65 -25.34 7.74
CA LEU A 64 -8.29 -26.61 8.05
C LEU A 64 -9.82 -26.48 8.10
N GLY A 65 -10.35 -25.42 8.72
CA GLY A 65 -11.80 -25.17 8.73
C GLY A 65 -12.38 -24.99 7.32
N LEU A 66 -11.64 -24.33 6.42
CA LEU A 66 -12.07 -24.10 5.04
C LEU A 66 -11.98 -25.35 4.16
N ILE A 67 -10.97 -26.20 4.35
CA ILE A 67 -10.80 -27.42 3.55
C ILE A 67 -11.75 -28.55 3.97
N THR A 68 -12.12 -28.62 5.26
CA THR A 68 -13.05 -29.62 5.78
C THR A 68 -14.52 -29.27 5.47
N SER A 69 -14.82 -27.99 5.26
CA SER A 69 -16.20 -27.54 5.00
C SER A 69 -16.61 -27.76 3.54
N PRO A 70 -17.61 -28.63 3.25
CA PRO A 70 -18.06 -28.87 1.89
C PRO A 70 -18.58 -27.56 1.27
N GLY A 71 -18.11 -27.25 0.06
CA GLY A 71 -18.47 -26.01 -0.66
C GLY A 71 -17.58 -24.80 -0.38
N GLN A 72 -16.64 -24.87 0.57
CA GLN A 72 -15.71 -23.76 0.86
C GLN A 72 -14.34 -23.88 0.17
N HIS A 73 -14.16 -24.84 -0.73
CA HIS A 73 -12.88 -25.07 -1.43
C HIS A 73 -12.39 -23.86 -2.23
N ALA A 74 -13.30 -23.07 -2.81
CA ALA A 74 -12.96 -21.81 -3.47
C ALA A 74 -12.42 -20.77 -2.47
N GLY A 75 -13.04 -20.69 -1.29
CA GLY A 75 -12.58 -19.84 -0.19
C GLY A 75 -11.23 -20.27 0.37
N PHE A 76 -11.01 -21.58 0.49
CA PHE A 76 -9.71 -22.16 0.84
C PHE A 76 -8.61 -21.73 -0.13
N ARG A 77 -8.81 -21.89 -1.45
CA ARG A 77 -7.82 -21.49 -2.46
C ARG A 77 -7.57 -19.98 -2.47
N ALA A 78 -8.61 -19.17 -2.30
CA ALA A 78 -8.49 -17.72 -2.24
C ALA A 78 -7.68 -17.26 -1.00
N TYR A 79 -7.98 -17.86 0.16
CA TYR A 79 -7.29 -17.56 1.41
C TYR A 79 -5.82 -18.01 1.38
N LEU A 80 -5.52 -19.17 0.80
CA LEU A 80 -4.16 -19.66 0.62
C LEU A 80 -3.32 -18.71 -0.26
N ARG A 81 -3.89 -18.21 -1.36
CA ARG A 81 -3.23 -17.23 -2.24
C ARG A 81 -2.98 -15.90 -1.52
N SER A 82 -3.94 -15.40 -0.75
CA SER A 82 -3.77 -14.13 -0.03
C SER A 82 -2.69 -14.23 1.04
N LEU A 83 -2.64 -15.33 1.80
CA LEU A 83 -1.60 -15.60 2.79
C LEU A 83 -0.20 -15.56 2.17
N ARG A 84 0.01 -16.26 1.05
CA ARG A 84 1.30 -16.23 0.33
C ARG A 84 1.68 -14.82 -0.09
N THR A 85 0.75 -14.07 -0.70
CA THR A 85 1.04 -12.69 -1.11
C THR A 85 1.38 -11.77 0.07
N SER A 86 0.81 -12.05 1.25
CA SER A 86 1.13 -11.34 2.49
C SER A 86 2.54 -11.71 2.99
N HIS A 87 2.89 -13.00 3.01
CA HIS A 87 4.22 -13.48 3.38
C HIS A 87 5.31 -12.94 2.44
N ASP A 88 5.04 -12.82 1.14
CA ASP A 88 6.01 -12.29 0.16
C ASP A 88 6.27 -10.78 0.33
N ARG A 89 5.27 -10.03 0.84
CA ARG A 89 5.29 -8.56 0.97
C ARG A 89 5.66 -8.05 2.37
N GLU A 90 6.17 -8.93 3.24
CA GLU A 90 6.58 -8.56 4.59
C GLU A 90 7.66 -7.46 4.55
N ARG A 91 7.50 -6.41 5.39
CA ARG A 91 8.21 -5.14 5.23
C ARG A 91 9.71 -5.27 5.53
N VAL A 92 10.54 -4.59 4.72
CA VAL A 92 12.00 -4.45 4.84
C VAL A 92 12.47 -3.97 6.23
N ALA A 93 11.63 -3.23 6.96
CA ALA A 93 11.95 -2.72 8.29
C ALA A 93 11.91 -3.78 9.41
N ALA A 94 11.33 -4.96 9.14
CA ALA A 94 11.30 -6.09 10.09
C ALA A 94 12.55 -7.00 9.96
N THR A 95 13.41 -6.74 8.98
CA THR A 95 14.52 -7.62 8.62
C THR A 95 15.77 -7.27 9.44
N GLY A 96 15.99 -7.97 10.57
CA GLY A 96 17.21 -7.88 11.39
C GLY A 96 18.23 -8.97 11.05
N ASP A 97 19.52 -8.72 11.31
CA ASP A 97 20.57 -9.74 11.26
C ASP A 97 20.82 -10.26 12.69
N VAL A 98 20.60 -11.55 12.91
CA VAL A 98 20.91 -12.21 14.18
C VAL A 98 21.79 -13.40 13.90
N LYS A 99 23.06 -13.33 14.35
CA LYS A 99 24.07 -14.39 14.19
C LYS A 99 24.28 -14.83 12.72
N GLY A 100 24.25 -13.89 11.77
CA GLY A 100 24.51 -14.16 10.35
C GLY A 100 23.31 -14.75 9.60
N VAL A 101 22.16 -14.91 10.26
CA VAL A 101 20.91 -15.32 9.62
C VAL A 101 19.98 -14.10 9.59
N ARG A 102 19.59 -13.73 8.37
CA ARG A 102 18.66 -12.62 8.10
C ARG A 102 17.25 -13.07 8.40
N LEU A 103 16.64 -12.44 9.40
CA LEU A 103 15.26 -12.68 9.80
C LEU A 103 14.31 -12.07 8.76
N PHE A 104 13.21 -12.73 8.42
CA PHE A 104 12.15 -12.22 7.52
C PHE A 104 12.62 -11.81 6.12
N GLU A 105 13.64 -12.48 5.57
CA GLU A 105 14.05 -12.27 4.18
C GLU A 105 13.09 -12.99 3.22
N THR A 106 12.47 -12.22 2.33
CA THR A 106 11.59 -12.68 1.24
C THR A 106 12.20 -12.38 -0.13
N ARG A 107 11.72 -13.04 -1.20
CA ARG A 107 12.13 -12.77 -2.59
C ARG A 107 12.02 -11.28 -2.96
N HIS A 108 10.96 -10.62 -2.49
CA HIS A 108 10.75 -9.20 -2.72
C HIS A 108 11.78 -8.35 -1.97
N THR A 109 12.01 -8.61 -0.68
CA THR A 109 13.00 -7.84 0.11
C THR A 109 14.44 -8.00 -0.39
N SER A 110 14.81 -9.20 -0.87
CA SER A 110 16.13 -9.45 -1.44
C SER A 110 16.31 -8.73 -2.78
N ALA A 111 15.29 -8.71 -3.64
CA ALA A 111 15.29 -7.95 -4.89
C ALA A 111 15.45 -6.44 -4.65
N PHE A 112 14.67 -5.87 -3.74
CA PHE A 112 14.76 -4.45 -3.37
C PHE A 112 16.15 -4.07 -2.81
N ARG A 113 16.75 -4.94 -1.99
CA ARG A 113 18.13 -4.73 -1.50
C ARG A 113 19.16 -4.84 -2.61
N GLY A 114 18.99 -5.79 -3.53
CA GLY A 114 19.84 -5.91 -4.72
C GLY A 114 19.81 -4.62 -5.54
N GLN A 115 18.62 -4.05 -5.73
CA GLN A 115 18.43 -2.76 -6.39
C GLN A 115 19.10 -1.62 -5.62
N ALA A 116 18.92 -1.54 -4.30
CA ALA A 116 19.54 -0.51 -3.45
C ALA A 116 21.08 -0.57 -3.51
N LYS A 117 21.68 -1.78 -3.43
CA LYS A 117 23.14 -1.96 -3.57
C LYS A 117 23.65 -1.55 -4.94
N ARG A 118 22.90 -1.87 -6.01
CA ARG A 118 23.23 -1.43 -7.38
C ARG A 118 23.17 0.10 -7.49
N PHE A 119 22.17 0.73 -6.86
CA PHE A 119 22.02 2.18 -6.83
C PHE A 119 23.17 2.85 -6.08
N GLU A 120 23.57 2.35 -4.90
CA GLU A 120 24.73 2.85 -4.15
C GLU A 120 26.04 2.70 -4.95
N LYS A 121 26.23 1.55 -5.61
CA LYS A 121 27.38 1.28 -6.48
C LYS A 121 27.42 2.19 -7.72
N GLN A 122 26.26 2.57 -8.27
CA GLN A 122 26.17 3.52 -9.39
C GLN A 122 26.37 4.97 -8.93
N ALA A 123 25.83 5.34 -7.78
CA ALA A 123 26.01 6.65 -7.16
C ALA A 123 27.47 6.93 -6.80
N THR A 124 28.21 5.92 -6.36
CA THR A 124 29.65 6.02 -6.06
C THR A 124 30.54 6.11 -7.30
N MET A 125 30.06 5.68 -8.48
CA MET A 125 30.78 5.78 -9.76
C MET A 125 30.41 7.04 -10.58
N GLY A 126 29.70 8.01 -9.99
CA GLY A 126 29.40 9.31 -10.62
C GLY A 126 28.48 9.24 -11.85
N HIS A 127 27.88 8.09 -12.14
CA HIS A 127 26.97 7.91 -13.27
C HIS A 127 25.52 8.13 -12.80
N ARG A 128 24.81 9.08 -13.43
CA ARG A 128 23.36 9.22 -13.27
C ARG A 128 22.70 7.98 -13.88
N PRO A 129 21.78 7.29 -13.18
CA PRO A 129 21.13 6.11 -13.75
C PRO A 129 20.32 6.53 -14.99
N PRO A 130 20.42 5.80 -16.12
CA PRO A 130 19.50 6.01 -17.23
C PRO A 130 18.08 5.65 -16.80
N ALA A 131 17.08 6.33 -17.37
CA ALA A 131 15.70 5.89 -17.28
C ALA A 131 15.61 4.49 -17.93
N HIS A 132 15.21 3.49 -17.15
CA HIS A 132 15.10 2.12 -17.62
C HIS A 132 14.07 2.01 -18.75
N HIS A 133 14.57 1.77 -19.97
CA HIS A 133 13.91 0.97 -20.98
C HIS A 133 14.45 -0.45 -20.78
N ASP A 134 13.61 -1.36 -20.26
CA ASP A 134 14.04 -2.72 -19.97
C ASP A 134 14.12 -3.53 -21.29
N SER A 135 15.35 -3.76 -21.75
CA SER A 135 15.68 -4.80 -22.72
C SER A 135 16.97 -5.48 -22.25
N ASN A 136 16.79 -6.56 -21.48
CA ASN A 136 17.76 -7.56 -20.99
C ASN A 136 17.68 -7.74 -19.47
N PHE A 137 16.57 -8.33 -19.02
CA PHE A 137 16.59 -9.22 -17.87
C PHE A 137 16.50 -10.64 -18.43
N ASN A 138 17.58 -11.41 -18.31
CA ASN A 138 17.54 -12.85 -18.56
C ASN A 138 16.79 -13.48 -17.39
N GLU A 139 15.53 -13.77 -17.65
CA GLU A 139 14.61 -14.50 -16.80
C GLU A 139 14.85 -16.00 -17.02
N ASP A 140 16.05 -16.47 -16.66
CA ASP A 140 16.27 -17.89 -16.50
C ASP A 140 15.65 -18.31 -15.15
N ASP A 141 14.67 -19.20 -15.27
CA ASP A 141 13.93 -19.92 -14.22
C ASP A 141 12.86 -19.15 -13.42
N ASP A 142 11.62 -19.07 -13.96
CA ASP A 142 10.42 -19.10 -13.12
C ASP A 142 9.21 -19.73 -13.85
N ASP A 143 8.74 -20.85 -13.30
CA ASP A 143 7.73 -21.82 -13.76
C ASP A 143 6.28 -21.28 -13.85
N THR A 144 6.08 -20.07 -14.37
CA THR A 144 4.74 -19.46 -14.50
C THR A 144 4.05 -19.74 -15.83
N HIS A 145 4.80 -20.12 -16.88
CA HIS A 145 4.21 -20.46 -18.18
C HIS A 145 3.76 -21.93 -18.32
N ARG A 146 4.33 -22.87 -17.56
CA ARG A 146 3.95 -24.31 -17.65
C ARG A 146 2.60 -24.66 -17.02
N LEU A 147 2.07 -23.81 -16.14
CA LEU A 147 0.80 -24.07 -15.47
C LEU A 147 -0.42 -23.72 -16.34
N ARG A 148 -0.25 -22.85 -17.36
CA ARG A 148 -1.35 -22.44 -18.24
C ARG A 148 -1.67 -23.47 -19.31
N ASP A 149 -0.66 -24.17 -19.83
CA ASP A 149 -0.84 -25.15 -20.91
C ASP A 149 -1.31 -26.53 -20.40
N ARG A 150 -1.16 -26.82 -19.09
CA ARG A 150 -1.56 -28.11 -18.50
C ARG A 150 -3.04 -28.15 -18.09
N GLU A 151 -3.70 -27.00 -17.90
CA GLU A 151 -5.15 -26.93 -17.60
C GLU A 151 -6.01 -27.08 -18.86
N GLU A 152 -5.55 -26.64 -20.04
CA GLU A 152 -6.31 -26.78 -21.29
C GLU A 152 -6.29 -28.21 -21.87
N GLY A 153 -5.34 -29.06 -21.46
CA GLY A 153 -5.18 -30.43 -21.99
C GLY A 153 -5.98 -31.54 -21.26
N ARG A 154 -6.55 -31.28 -20.08
CA ARG A 154 -7.12 -32.34 -19.21
C ARG A 154 -8.65 -32.47 -19.27
N THR A 155 -9.37 -31.58 -19.96
CA THR A 155 -10.85 -31.61 -20.03
C THR A 155 -11.41 -32.51 -21.13
N ARG A 156 -10.61 -33.45 -21.68
CA ARG A 156 -11.03 -34.33 -22.77
C ARG A 156 -10.93 -35.81 -22.39
N THR A 157 -11.60 -36.22 -21.33
CA THR A 157 -11.84 -37.65 -21.06
C THR A 157 -13.29 -37.89 -20.64
N ARG A 158 -13.96 -38.63 -21.53
CA ARG A 158 -15.30 -39.22 -21.47
C ARG A 158 -15.54 -39.90 -20.12
N MET A 159 -16.53 -39.44 -19.36
CA MET A 159 -17.05 -40.14 -18.19
C MET A 159 -18.52 -40.50 -18.45
N GLU A 160 -18.79 -41.80 -18.51
CA GLU A 160 -20.13 -42.35 -18.71
C GLU A 160 -21.05 -42.04 -17.53
N ARG A 161 -22.34 -41.82 -17.84
CA ARG A 161 -23.42 -41.63 -16.87
C ARG A 161 -23.85 -42.99 -16.31
N PRO A 162 -24.02 -43.15 -14.99
CA PRO A 162 -24.92 -44.16 -14.47
C PRO A 162 -26.38 -43.69 -14.50
N VAL A 163 -27.23 -44.71 -14.56
CA VAL A 163 -28.65 -44.73 -14.91
C VAL A 163 -29.55 -44.05 -13.88
N ALA A 164 -30.58 -43.35 -14.36
CA ALA A 164 -31.63 -42.73 -13.56
C ALA A 164 -32.60 -43.79 -13.01
N VAL A 165 -32.91 -43.71 -11.72
CA VAL A 165 -34.08 -44.37 -11.11
C VAL A 165 -35.08 -43.28 -10.77
N GLU A 166 -36.26 -43.42 -11.38
CA GLU A 166 -37.40 -42.52 -11.31
C GLU A 166 -38.24 -42.81 -10.06
N ALA A 167 -38.53 -41.79 -9.24
CA ALA A 167 -39.56 -41.88 -8.21
C ALA A 167 -40.23 -40.53 -7.92
N ARG A 168 -41.36 -40.31 -8.63
CA ARG A 168 -42.68 -39.89 -8.13
C ARG A 168 -42.81 -38.72 -7.13
N ASN A 169 -43.32 -37.60 -7.66
CA ASN A 169 -44.33 -36.66 -7.13
C ASN A 169 -44.56 -36.53 -5.60
N ASN A 170 -44.45 -35.29 -5.06
CA ASN A 170 -45.62 -34.50 -4.60
C ASN A 170 -45.28 -33.09 -4.03
N ARG A 171 -45.61 -32.06 -4.83
CA ARG A 171 -46.12 -30.70 -4.47
C ARG A 171 -45.27 -29.76 -3.56
N PRO A 172 -45.70 -28.49 -3.32
CA PRO A 172 -45.51 -27.38 -4.26
C PRO A 172 -44.95 -26.12 -3.58
N TRP A 173 -43.98 -25.43 -4.17
CA TRP A 173 -43.81 -24.01 -3.89
C TRP A 173 -43.40 -23.30 -5.17
N LYS A 174 -44.39 -22.59 -5.73
CA LYS A 174 -44.19 -21.62 -6.82
C LYS A 174 -43.37 -20.47 -6.27
N THR A 175 -42.15 -20.30 -6.78
CA THR A 175 -41.46 -19.00 -6.73
C THR A 175 -41.23 -18.53 -8.16
N TRP A 176 -42.15 -17.69 -8.62
CA TRP A 176 -41.88 -16.35 -9.17
C TRP A 176 -40.60 -16.08 -9.97
N TRP A 177 -40.16 -17.02 -10.79
CA TRP A 177 -39.37 -16.72 -11.99
C TRP A 177 -39.93 -17.56 -13.12
N GLY A 178 -40.38 -16.88 -14.16
CA GLY A 178 -40.99 -17.49 -15.33
C GLY A 178 -40.07 -18.53 -15.96
N ASP A 179 -40.68 -19.66 -16.28
CA ASP A 179 -40.32 -20.44 -17.45
C ASP A 179 -40.29 -19.49 -18.65
N ASP A 180 -39.13 -19.39 -19.30
CA ASP A 180 -39.12 -19.52 -20.75
C ASP A 180 -38.24 -20.72 -21.11
N ASP A 181 -38.96 -21.71 -21.62
CA ASP A 181 -38.49 -23.00 -22.06
C ASP A 181 -37.54 -22.90 -23.27
N LYS A 182 -36.53 -23.76 -23.24
CA LYS A 182 -36.05 -24.55 -24.39
C LYS A 182 -35.74 -23.80 -25.69
N HIS A 183 -34.46 -23.46 -25.86
CA HIS A 183 -33.78 -23.76 -27.13
C HIS A 183 -32.61 -24.72 -26.94
N ARG A 184 -32.95 -25.99 -27.14
CA ARG A 184 -32.02 -27.06 -27.51
C ARG A 184 -31.37 -26.71 -28.85
N TRP A 185 -30.15 -26.18 -28.85
CA TRP A 185 -29.22 -26.32 -29.98
C TRP A 185 -27.84 -26.67 -29.46
N SER A 186 -27.47 -27.93 -29.65
CA SER A 186 -26.09 -28.39 -29.73
C SER A 186 -25.31 -27.52 -30.73
N SER A 187 -24.30 -26.79 -30.26
CA SER A 187 -23.10 -26.56 -31.06
C SER A 187 -21.91 -26.26 -30.16
N ALA A 188 -21.07 -27.28 -29.97
CA ALA A 188 -19.65 -27.07 -29.76
C ALA A 188 -19.12 -26.37 -31.02
N ARG A 189 -19.17 -25.04 -31.03
CA ARG A 189 -18.51 -24.21 -32.03
C ARG A 189 -17.14 -23.89 -31.45
N SER A 190 -16.09 -24.32 -32.14
CA SER A 190 -14.75 -23.81 -31.92
C SER A 190 -14.83 -22.30 -31.79
N THR A 191 -14.34 -21.73 -30.70
CA THR A 191 -14.07 -20.30 -30.63
C THR A 191 -13.13 -20.02 -31.79
N SER A 192 -13.66 -19.43 -32.86
CA SER A 192 -12.92 -19.19 -34.09
C SER A 192 -11.67 -18.42 -33.73
N ALA A 193 -10.54 -18.72 -34.35
CA ALA A 193 -9.30 -17.98 -34.11
C ALA A 193 -9.51 -16.45 -34.20
N CYS A 194 -10.48 -16.01 -35.03
CA CYS A 194 -10.94 -14.63 -35.13
C CYS A 194 -11.49 -14.05 -33.81
N ALA A 195 -12.21 -14.82 -32.99
CA ALA A 195 -12.71 -14.36 -31.69
C ALA A 195 -11.55 -14.08 -30.72
N TRP A 196 -10.50 -14.92 -30.73
CA TRP A 196 -9.31 -14.70 -29.91
C TRP A 196 -8.48 -13.50 -30.39
N VAL A 197 -8.31 -13.34 -31.70
CA VAL A 197 -7.65 -12.17 -32.29
C VAL A 197 -8.39 -10.87 -31.93
N LEU A 198 -9.73 -10.88 -31.98
CA LEU A 198 -10.53 -9.74 -31.58
C LEU A 198 -10.39 -9.42 -30.08
N CYS A 199 -10.37 -10.43 -29.22
CA CYS A 199 -10.13 -10.25 -27.78
C CYS A 199 -8.75 -9.64 -27.51
N ILE A 200 -7.70 -10.11 -28.19
CA ILE A 200 -6.34 -9.57 -28.05
C ILE A 200 -6.29 -8.11 -28.51
N LEU A 201 -6.92 -7.79 -29.65
CA LEU A 201 -7.00 -6.42 -30.15
C LEU A 201 -7.73 -5.49 -29.16
N CYS A 202 -8.86 -5.93 -28.59
CA CYS A 202 -9.59 -5.18 -27.57
C CYS A 202 -8.73 -4.92 -26.32
N VAL A 203 -7.97 -5.91 -25.85
CA VAL A 203 -7.06 -5.74 -24.70
C VAL A 203 -5.96 -4.74 -25.04
N LEU A 204 -5.37 -4.80 -26.23
CA LEU A 204 -4.34 -3.84 -26.66
C LEU A 204 -4.89 -2.41 -26.76
N LEU A 205 -6.12 -2.24 -27.24
CA LEU A 205 -6.77 -0.92 -27.27
C LEU A 205 -7.03 -0.38 -25.86
N VAL A 206 -7.47 -1.23 -24.92
CA VAL A 206 -7.66 -0.83 -23.52
C VAL A 206 -6.33 -0.45 -22.89
N ILE A 207 -5.27 -1.24 -23.09
CA ILE A 207 -3.92 -0.91 -22.61
C ILE A 207 -3.44 0.40 -23.21
N GLY A 208 -3.62 0.60 -24.52
CA GLY A 208 -3.26 1.84 -25.22
C GLY A 208 -3.98 3.05 -24.64
N ALA A 209 -5.29 2.93 -24.39
CA ALA A 209 -6.08 3.99 -23.75
C ALA A 209 -5.62 4.28 -22.32
N ILE A 210 -5.26 3.26 -21.54
CA ILE A 210 -4.72 3.43 -20.18
C ILE A 210 -3.36 4.13 -20.23
N VAL A 211 -2.44 3.70 -21.08
CA VAL A 211 -1.09 4.29 -21.21
C VAL A 211 -1.19 5.74 -21.66
N LEU A 212 -2.03 6.03 -22.67
CA LEU A 212 -2.30 7.40 -23.11
C LEU A 212 -2.90 8.24 -21.98
N GLY A 213 -3.85 7.68 -21.23
CA GLY A 213 -4.43 8.33 -20.04
C GLY A 213 -3.38 8.66 -18.99
N ILE A 214 -2.47 7.74 -18.67
CA ILE A 214 -1.38 7.95 -17.70
C ILE A 214 -0.43 9.05 -18.18
N LEU A 215 -0.02 9.03 -19.46
CA LEU A 215 0.87 10.04 -20.05
C LEU A 215 0.25 11.45 -19.98
N LEU A 216 -1.02 11.57 -20.38
CA LEU A 216 -1.76 12.83 -20.30
C LEU A 216 -1.89 13.31 -18.85
N PHE A 217 -2.19 12.40 -17.92
CA PHE A 217 -2.30 12.73 -16.50
C PHE A 217 -0.96 13.20 -15.90
N ALA A 218 0.16 12.57 -16.27
CA ALA A 218 1.48 12.93 -15.77
C ALA A 218 1.91 14.34 -16.20
N VAL A 219 1.69 14.68 -17.48
CA VAL A 219 1.97 16.03 -18.02
C VAL A 219 1.04 17.07 -17.36
N TYR A 220 -0.21 16.71 -17.13
CA TYR A 220 -1.22 17.61 -16.54
C TYR A 220 -0.97 17.90 -15.05
N ASN A 221 -0.59 16.90 -14.26
CA ASN A 221 -0.36 17.04 -12.82
C ASN A 221 0.81 17.99 -12.50
N HIS A 222 1.75 18.20 -13.44
CA HIS A 222 2.91 19.07 -13.19
C HIS A 222 2.60 20.57 -13.23
N LYS A 223 1.47 20.97 -13.79
CA LYS A 223 1.05 22.37 -13.91
C LYS A 223 0.08 22.84 -12.81
N MET A 224 -0.30 21.94 -11.91
CA MET A 224 -1.23 22.27 -10.84
C MET A 224 -0.58 23.20 -9.82
N PRO A 225 -1.19 24.35 -9.48
CA PRO A 225 -0.70 25.19 -8.40
C PRO A 225 -0.81 24.47 -7.05
N TYR A 226 0.22 24.61 -6.23
CA TYR A 226 0.29 23.96 -4.93
C TYR A 226 0.97 24.86 -3.91
N LEU A 227 0.74 24.57 -2.64
CA LEU A 227 1.38 25.23 -1.52
C LEU A 227 2.42 24.28 -0.91
N ALA A 228 3.60 24.77 -0.56
CA ALA A 228 4.71 23.99 0.00
C ALA A 228 5.29 24.65 1.24
N VAL A 229 5.95 23.89 2.11
CA VAL A 229 6.73 24.46 3.22
C VAL A 229 8.06 24.95 2.66
N ALA A 230 8.29 26.26 2.73
CA ALA A 230 9.54 26.89 2.30
C ALA A 230 10.60 26.75 3.38
N ASP A 231 10.22 27.07 4.62
CA ASP A 231 11.07 27.00 5.79
C ASP A 231 10.24 26.87 7.07
N ALA A 232 10.84 26.36 8.15
CA ALA A 232 10.21 26.31 9.46
C ALA A 232 11.26 26.21 10.58
N GLN A 233 11.02 26.95 11.66
CA GLN A 233 11.88 27.01 12.82
C GLN A 233 11.06 27.01 14.11
N LEU A 234 11.43 26.12 15.02
CA LEU A 234 10.93 26.04 16.39
C LEU A 234 11.77 26.97 17.26
N GLY A 235 11.20 28.12 17.63
CA GLY A 235 11.88 29.13 18.44
C GLY A 235 11.98 28.74 19.92
N ALA A 236 10.86 28.34 20.51
CA ALA A 236 10.79 27.93 21.91
C ALA A 236 9.81 26.79 22.11
N LEU A 237 10.16 25.87 23.02
CA LEU A 237 9.27 24.80 23.46
C LEU A 237 9.48 24.54 24.95
N GLN A 238 8.51 24.96 25.77
CA GLN A 238 8.47 24.73 27.20
C GLN A 238 7.39 23.68 27.49
N TYR A 239 7.83 22.52 27.98
CA TYR A 239 6.98 21.37 28.26
C TYR A 239 7.13 20.96 29.72
N ALA A 240 6.02 20.90 30.44
CA ALA A 240 5.98 20.36 31.79
C ALA A 240 5.65 18.86 31.73
N GLY A 241 6.66 18.03 31.99
CA GLY A 241 6.55 16.58 31.87
C GLY A 241 5.61 15.93 32.89
N GLN A 242 5.38 16.57 34.05
CA GLN A 242 4.53 15.99 35.11
C GLN A 242 3.04 16.03 34.77
N ASP A 243 2.57 17.13 34.16
CA ASP A 243 1.16 17.34 33.81
C ASP A 243 0.87 17.23 32.31
N GLY A 244 1.93 17.03 31.50
CA GLY A 244 1.84 16.90 30.05
C GLY A 244 1.50 18.21 29.35
N THR A 245 1.70 19.36 30.00
CA THR A 245 1.30 20.66 29.46
C THR A 245 2.44 21.28 28.65
N VAL A 246 2.14 21.64 27.40
CA VAL A 246 2.96 22.55 26.59
C VAL A 246 2.65 23.97 27.03
N GLN A 247 3.52 24.51 27.88
CA GLN A 247 3.35 25.84 28.48
C GLN A 247 3.56 26.95 27.45
N ASN A 248 4.60 26.82 26.64
CA ASN A 248 4.92 27.78 25.59
C ASN A 248 5.50 27.06 24.37
N LEU A 249 4.88 27.25 23.21
CA LEU A 249 5.36 26.83 21.91
C LEU A 249 5.45 28.05 21.02
N GLN A 250 6.65 28.39 20.55
CA GLN A 250 6.91 29.45 19.58
C GLN A 250 7.47 28.85 18.30
N LEU A 251 6.86 29.18 17.16
CA LEU A 251 7.24 28.67 15.85
C LEU A 251 7.22 29.78 14.80
N SER A 252 8.18 29.77 13.89
CA SER A 252 8.15 30.53 12.65
C SER A 252 8.04 29.55 11.48
N ILE A 253 7.11 29.78 10.56
CA ILE A 253 6.93 28.93 9.38
C ILE A 253 6.61 29.78 8.15
N ALA A 254 7.28 29.47 7.05
CA ALA A 254 7.05 30.07 5.76
C ALA A 254 6.47 29.02 4.81
N PHE A 255 5.32 29.33 4.22
CA PHE A 255 4.78 28.59 3.09
C PHE A 255 5.08 29.32 1.79
N LEU A 256 5.19 28.56 0.71
CA LEU A 256 5.36 29.10 -0.64
C LEU A 256 4.22 28.58 -1.52
N ALA A 257 3.38 29.48 -1.98
CA ALA A 257 2.38 29.18 -2.99
C ALA A 257 3.06 29.25 -4.36
N ILE A 258 3.00 28.18 -5.13
CA ILE A 258 3.74 28.03 -6.38
C ILE A 258 2.73 27.83 -7.51
N ASN A 259 2.85 28.65 -8.55
CA ASN A 259 2.13 28.51 -9.81
C ASN A 259 3.12 28.23 -10.94
N LYS A 260 3.13 26.99 -11.46
CA LYS A 260 3.98 26.60 -12.59
C LYS A 260 3.28 26.76 -13.94
N ASP A 261 2.04 27.26 -13.94
CA ASP A 261 1.33 27.56 -15.16
C ASP A 261 1.79 28.92 -15.67
N SER A 262 2.37 28.97 -16.86
CA SER A 262 2.83 30.22 -17.48
C SER A 262 1.73 31.00 -18.19
N ARG A 263 0.51 30.45 -18.26
CA ARG A 263 -0.58 31.03 -19.05
C ARG A 263 -1.66 31.71 -18.22
N ALA A 264 -1.78 31.35 -16.93
CA ALA A 264 -2.89 31.78 -16.12
C ALA A 264 -2.53 31.93 -14.64
N ASP A 265 -3.28 32.82 -14.00
CA ASP A 265 -3.21 33.03 -12.56
C ASP A 265 -3.73 31.81 -11.79
N ALA A 266 -3.11 31.56 -10.64
CA ALA A 266 -3.60 30.63 -9.65
C ALA A 266 -4.17 31.39 -8.45
N SER A 267 -5.40 31.10 -8.05
CA SER A 267 -6.00 31.68 -6.85
C SER A 267 -6.09 30.65 -5.73
N PHE A 268 -5.76 31.09 -4.54
CA PHE A 268 -5.80 30.31 -3.31
C PHE A 268 -6.78 30.96 -2.35
N SER A 269 -7.63 30.17 -1.74
CA SER A 269 -8.62 30.63 -0.78
C SER A 269 -8.86 29.58 0.30
N ARG A 270 -9.48 29.99 1.41
CA ARG A 270 -9.84 29.09 2.53
C ARG A 270 -8.65 28.24 3.00
N VAL A 271 -7.45 28.83 3.04
CA VAL A 271 -6.24 28.20 3.60
C VAL A 271 -6.51 27.93 5.07
N ASN A 272 -6.58 26.66 5.46
CA ASN A 272 -6.75 26.23 6.84
C ASN A 272 -5.80 25.08 7.12
N LEU A 273 -4.66 25.39 7.72
CA LEU A 273 -3.61 24.43 8.06
C LEU A 273 -3.42 24.40 9.57
N ALA A 274 -3.53 23.23 10.18
CA ALA A 274 -3.30 23.01 11.59
C ALA A 274 -1.98 22.28 11.79
N LEU A 275 -1.18 22.77 12.75
CA LEU A 275 -0.02 22.06 13.25
C LEU A 275 -0.40 21.33 14.52
N LYS A 276 -0.21 20.02 14.50
CA LYS A 276 -0.54 19.12 15.60
C LYS A 276 0.72 18.62 16.27
N LEU A 277 0.68 18.49 17.60
CA LEU A 277 1.66 17.74 18.36
C LEU A 277 0.95 16.56 19.01
N GLN A 278 1.34 15.34 18.63
CA GLN A 278 0.73 14.09 19.14
C GLN A 278 -0.81 14.09 19.04
N GLY A 279 -1.36 14.59 17.92
CA GLY A 279 -2.79 14.64 17.67
C GLY A 279 -3.52 15.87 18.22
N VAL A 280 -2.89 16.67 19.09
CA VAL A 280 -3.46 17.90 19.65
C VAL A 280 -3.14 19.10 18.75
N ASP A 281 -4.16 19.85 18.34
CA ASP A 281 -4.00 21.08 17.56
C ASP A 281 -3.30 22.18 18.37
N MET A 282 -2.08 22.52 17.96
CA MET A 282 -1.25 23.52 18.63
C MET A 282 -1.41 24.89 17.99
N LEU A 283 -1.29 24.96 16.67
CA LEU A 283 -1.32 26.21 15.90
C LEU A 283 -2.24 26.05 14.68
N LEU A 284 -2.86 27.15 14.26
CA LEU A 284 -3.71 27.21 13.08
C LEU A 284 -3.28 28.37 12.18
N PHE A 285 -2.88 28.05 10.95
CA PHE A 285 -2.48 29.00 9.92
C PHE A 285 -3.62 29.24 8.95
N ARG A 286 -3.96 30.52 8.76
CA ARG A 286 -4.98 30.98 7.83
C ARG A 286 -4.45 32.16 7.04
N ALA A 287 -4.83 32.21 5.76
CA ALA A 287 -4.57 33.34 4.89
C ALA A 287 -5.87 33.82 4.24
N PRO A 288 -6.01 35.15 4.03
CA PRO A 288 -7.08 35.67 3.18
C PRO A 288 -6.91 35.14 1.74
N PRO A 289 -7.95 35.21 0.89
CA PRO A 289 -7.80 34.84 -0.51
C PRO A 289 -6.72 35.66 -1.21
N PHE A 290 -5.90 35.02 -2.05
CA PHE A 290 -4.82 35.67 -2.79
C PHE A 290 -4.62 35.01 -4.16
N VAL A 291 -3.91 35.71 -5.04
CA VAL A 291 -3.63 35.30 -6.41
C VAL A 291 -2.11 35.22 -6.61
N VAL A 292 -1.66 34.19 -7.31
CA VAL A 292 -0.27 33.95 -7.69
C VAL A 292 -0.19 34.04 -9.22
N PRO A 293 0.57 35.02 -9.76
CA PRO A 293 0.73 35.20 -11.20
C PRO A 293 1.30 33.97 -11.92
N PRO A 294 1.26 33.94 -13.26
CA PRO A 294 1.79 32.83 -14.03
C PRO A 294 3.30 32.67 -13.82
N ASP A 295 3.76 31.42 -13.80
CA ASP A 295 5.17 31.02 -13.62
C ASP A 295 5.88 31.71 -12.44
N SER A 296 5.13 31.92 -11.35
CA SER A 296 5.59 32.68 -10.19
C SER A 296 5.30 31.96 -8.88
N SER A 297 5.81 32.54 -7.79
CA SER A 297 5.56 32.05 -6.44
C SER A 297 5.32 33.20 -5.47
N MET A 298 4.49 32.96 -4.47
CA MET A 298 4.14 33.95 -3.46
C MET A 298 4.39 33.38 -2.06
N PRO A 299 5.25 34.02 -1.25
CA PRO A 299 5.52 33.59 0.11
C PRO A 299 4.38 33.96 1.06
N LEU A 300 4.09 33.07 2.01
CA LEU A 300 3.21 33.31 3.16
C LEU A 300 4.04 33.07 4.43
N GLN A 301 4.45 34.15 5.09
CA GLN A 301 5.28 34.07 6.29
C GLN A 301 4.44 34.21 7.55
N TYR A 302 4.67 33.31 8.51
CA TYR A 302 4.11 33.36 9.85
C TYR A 302 5.28 33.35 10.83
N ASN A 303 5.58 34.51 11.40
CA ASN A 303 6.73 34.68 12.28
C ASN A 303 6.27 34.65 13.74
N ASP A 304 7.03 33.94 14.58
CA ASP A 304 6.89 33.92 16.04
C ASP A 304 5.46 33.65 16.52
N VAL A 305 4.77 32.71 15.87
CA VAL A 305 3.43 32.31 16.31
C VAL A 305 3.54 31.50 17.60
N VAL A 306 2.71 31.87 18.57
CA VAL A 306 2.76 31.30 19.92
C VAL A 306 1.50 30.49 20.23
N SER A 307 1.70 29.37 20.94
CA SER A 307 0.63 28.56 21.53
C SER A 307 0.98 28.19 22.96
N THR A 308 0.01 28.27 23.86
CA THR A 308 0.21 28.06 25.31
C THR A 308 -0.88 27.19 25.92
N GLY A 309 -0.53 26.46 26.98
CA GLY A 309 -1.49 25.76 27.83
C GLY A 309 -2.17 24.54 27.19
N ARG A 310 -1.55 23.94 26.17
CA ARG A 310 -2.10 22.74 25.50
C ARG A 310 -1.62 21.49 26.20
N ARG A 311 -2.55 20.63 26.60
CA ARG A 311 -2.24 19.36 27.27
C ARG A 311 -2.18 18.20 26.28
N LEU A 312 -1.16 17.38 26.44
CA LEU A 312 -1.03 16.10 25.75
C LEU A 312 -1.75 15.01 26.54
N ASP A 313 -2.24 14.00 25.84
CA ASP A 313 -2.77 12.80 26.47
C ASP A 313 -1.62 11.89 26.95
N LYS A 314 -1.93 10.82 27.70
CA LYS A 314 -0.91 9.91 28.25
C LYS A 314 -0.01 9.29 27.16
N ALA A 315 -0.56 9.02 25.97
CA ALA A 315 0.22 8.50 24.85
C ALA A 315 1.15 9.59 24.26
N GLY A 316 0.63 10.80 24.10
CA GLY A 316 1.37 11.98 23.68
C GLY A 316 2.50 12.34 24.62
N MET A 317 2.30 12.25 25.93
CA MET A 317 3.35 12.46 26.94
C MET A 317 4.51 11.48 26.75
N ARG A 318 4.23 10.17 26.67
CA ARG A 318 5.27 9.14 26.44
C ARG A 318 6.02 9.35 25.13
N SER A 319 5.30 9.75 24.09
CA SER A 319 5.87 10.04 22.77
C SER A 319 6.72 11.31 22.79
N MET A 320 6.30 12.31 23.56
CA MET A 320 7.03 13.56 23.79
C MET A 320 8.34 13.29 24.53
N ASP A 321 8.32 12.50 25.60
CA ASP A 321 9.53 12.12 26.35
C ASP A 321 10.53 11.41 25.44
N LYS A 322 10.06 10.48 24.59
CA LYS A 322 10.92 9.82 23.59
C LYS A 322 11.49 10.79 22.57
N SER A 323 10.71 11.78 22.14
CA SER A 323 11.11 12.79 21.16
C SER A 323 12.17 13.73 21.73
N LEU A 324 11.99 14.17 22.98
CA LEU A 324 12.96 14.98 23.72
C LEU A 324 14.27 14.21 23.93
N ASN A 325 14.20 12.94 24.32
CA ASN A 325 15.39 12.08 24.46
C ASN A 325 16.11 11.84 23.13
N ALA A 326 15.38 11.82 22.01
CA ALA A 326 15.95 11.67 20.67
C ALA A 326 16.52 12.97 20.09
N GLY A 327 16.33 14.11 20.77
CA GLY A 327 16.76 15.42 20.27
C GLY A 327 15.94 15.94 19.08
N VAL A 328 14.77 15.35 18.82
CA VAL A 328 13.95 15.66 17.64
C VAL A 328 12.46 15.63 17.99
N VAL A 329 11.77 16.75 17.80
CA VAL A 329 10.34 16.88 18.10
C VAL A 329 9.51 16.86 16.81
N PRO A 330 8.61 15.88 16.61
CA PRO A 330 7.75 15.79 15.43
C PRO A 330 6.44 16.57 15.62
N PHE A 331 6.08 17.36 14.61
CA PHE A 331 4.77 17.98 14.46
C PHE A 331 4.10 17.50 13.18
N ASP A 332 2.79 17.30 13.23
CA ASP A 332 1.99 16.86 12.10
C ASP A 332 1.24 18.06 11.51
N LEU A 333 1.58 18.45 10.27
CA LEU A 333 0.93 19.52 9.54
C LEU A 333 -0.19 18.95 8.66
N HIS A 334 -1.42 19.35 8.96
CA HIS A 334 -2.60 18.88 8.25
C HIS A 334 -3.50 20.03 7.82
N GLY A 335 -4.21 19.87 6.73
CA GLY A 335 -5.21 20.86 6.37
C GLY A 335 -5.72 20.74 4.95
N LYS A 336 -6.55 21.71 4.59
CA LYS A 336 -7.12 21.84 3.25
C LYS A 336 -6.89 23.25 2.76
N VAL A 337 -6.64 23.36 1.47
CA VAL A 337 -6.55 24.63 0.76
C VAL A 337 -7.44 24.55 -0.47
N ARG A 338 -8.27 25.57 -0.68
CA ARG A 338 -9.05 25.67 -1.91
C ARG A 338 -8.17 26.36 -2.94
N THR A 339 -7.88 25.65 -4.01
CA THR A 339 -7.05 26.14 -5.10
C THR A 339 -7.88 26.17 -6.36
N ARG A 340 -7.64 27.20 -7.16
CA ARG A 340 -8.28 27.40 -8.45
C ARG A 340 -7.18 27.78 -9.43
N GLY A 341 -6.91 26.88 -10.36
CA GLY A 341 -6.03 27.12 -11.50
C GLY A 341 -6.84 27.11 -12.79
N ASN A 342 -6.33 27.79 -13.82
CA ASN A 342 -6.92 27.76 -15.14
C ASN A 342 -6.03 26.90 -16.07
N THR A 343 -5.94 25.61 -15.75
CA THR A 343 -5.00 24.70 -16.43
C THR A 343 -5.76 23.81 -17.42
N GLY A 344 -5.54 24.01 -18.72
CA GLY A 344 -6.07 23.13 -19.77
C GLY A 344 -7.60 23.05 -19.84
N ILE A 345 -8.16 21.82 -19.86
CA ILE A 345 -9.60 21.53 -20.06
C ILE A 345 -10.44 21.89 -18.83
N PHE A 346 -9.83 22.04 -17.65
CA PHE A 346 -10.52 22.40 -16.40
C PHE A 346 -10.53 23.91 -16.17
N GLN A 347 -10.99 24.65 -17.18
CA GLN A 347 -11.21 26.09 -17.05
C GLN A 347 -12.12 26.35 -15.85
N ASN A 348 -11.77 27.33 -15.02
CA ASN A 348 -12.63 27.80 -13.93
C ASN A 348 -12.86 26.75 -12.79
N THR A 349 -12.14 25.63 -12.76
CA THR A 349 -12.42 24.57 -11.78
C THR A 349 -11.76 24.85 -10.44
N GLN A 350 -12.56 24.81 -9.37
CA GLN A 350 -12.08 24.95 -8.00
C GLN A 350 -11.92 23.56 -7.38
N PHE A 351 -10.76 23.29 -6.80
CA PHE A 351 -10.45 22.01 -6.19
C PHE A 351 -9.84 22.18 -4.80
N TRP A 352 -9.98 21.14 -3.98
CA TRP A 352 -9.39 21.10 -2.66
C TRP A 352 -8.08 20.34 -2.70
N THR A 353 -6.98 21.00 -2.37
CA THR A 353 -5.70 20.33 -2.11
C THR A 353 -5.60 20.02 -0.61
N ARG A 354 -4.90 18.94 -0.28
CA ARG A 354 -4.72 18.48 1.11
C ARG A 354 -3.26 18.57 1.50
N PHE A 355 -3.02 19.07 2.71
CA PHE A 355 -1.74 18.98 3.40
C PHE A 355 -1.78 17.81 4.38
N SER A 356 -0.74 16.97 4.35
CA SER A 356 -0.55 15.88 5.30
C SER A 356 0.93 15.53 5.31
N CYS A 357 1.69 16.15 6.20
CA CYS A 357 3.11 15.88 6.37
C CYS A 357 3.49 15.86 7.85
N ARG A 358 4.59 15.19 8.15
CA ARG A 358 5.26 15.29 9.44
C ARG A 358 6.50 16.17 9.30
N LEU A 359 6.59 17.22 10.11
CA LEU A 359 7.73 18.13 10.21
C LEU A 359 8.48 17.82 11.50
N ARG A 360 9.74 17.37 11.39
CA ARG A 360 10.61 17.14 12.54
C ARG A 360 11.53 18.32 12.74
N PHE A 361 11.71 18.73 13.99
CA PHE A 361 12.57 19.85 14.38
C PHE A 361 13.66 19.37 15.34
N PHE A 362 14.88 19.87 15.18
CA PHE A 362 15.98 19.59 16.10
C PHE A 362 15.78 20.35 17.42
N PHE A 363 15.61 19.63 18.54
CA PHE A 363 15.38 20.21 19.86
C PHE A 363 15.78 19.25 21.00
N PRO A 364 16.53 19.69 22.04
CA PRO A 364 17.03 21.05 22.25
C PRO A 364 18.22 21.34 21.31
N GLY A 365 18.12 22.40 20.51
CA GLY A 365 19.07 22.69 19.43
C GLY A 365 18.70 23.96 18.69
N ASN A 366 19.11 24.06 17.43
CA ASN A 366 18.83 25.24 16.59
C ASN A 366 17.35 25.43 16.21
N GLY A 367 16.49 24.45 16.53
CA GLY A 367 15.06 24.51 16.23
C GLY A 367 14.73 24.35 14.75
N THR A 368 15.69 24.06 13.88
CA THR A 368 15.45 24.00 12.43
C THR A 368 14.69 22.74 12.04
N VAL A 369 13.85 22.86 11.01
CA VAL A 369 13.16 21.71 10.41
C VAL A 369 14.16 20.82 9.66
N ILE A 370 13.96 19.50 9.73
CA ILE A 370 14.77 18.54 8.97
C ILE A 370 14.66 18.83 7.47
N PRO A 371 15.78 18.97 6.72
CA PRO A 371 15.76 19.35 5.32
C PRO A 371 14.97 18.43 4.39
N ALA A 372 14.89 17.13 4.72
CA ALA A 372 14.11 16.15 3.96
C ALA A 372 12.59 16.38 4.13
N ASP A 373 12.14 16.73 5.33
CA ASP A 373 10.74 17.01 5.63
C ASP A 373 10.30 18.30 4.94
N ARG A 374 11.16 19.34 4.99
CA ARG A 374 10.97 20.61 4.26
C ARG A 374 10.76 20.40 2.76
N ARG A 375 11.64 19.63 2.10
CA ARG A 375 11.58 19.40 0.64
C ARG A 375 10.40 18.54 0.20
N SER A 376 9.91 17.66 1.06
CA SER A 376 8.84 16.71 0.72
C SER A 376 7.45 17.24 1.04
N CYS A 377 7.33 18.22 1.93
CA CYS A 377 6.04 18.70 2.39
C CYS A 377 5.38 19.73 1.47
N ARG A 378 4.37 19.26 0.73
CA ARG A 378 3.54 20.07 -0.18
C ARG A 378 2.10 19.58 -0.20
N SER A 379 1.17 20.48 -0.51
CA SER A 379 -0.22 20.12 -0.75
C SER A 379 -0.34 19.19 -1.95
N ARG A 380 -1.15 18.14 -1.83
CA ARG A 380 -1.43 17.20 -2.92
C ARG A 380 -2.89 17.28 -3.33
N TRP A 381 -3.13 17.01 -4.61
CA TRP A 381 -4.48 16.77 -5.10
C TRP A 381 -4.99 15.42 -4.55
N PRO A 382 -6.31 15.26 -4.31
CA PRO A 382 -6.90 14.04 -3.76
C PRO A 382 -6.65 12.78 -4.58
#